data_AF-A0A8T4F8E0-F1
#
_entry.id   AF-A0A8T4F8E0-F1
#
_cell.length_a   1.000
_cell.length_b   1.000
_cell.length_c   1.000
_cell.angle_alpha   90.00
_cell.angle_beta   90.00
_cell.angle_gamma   90.00
#
_symmetry.space_group_name_H-M   'P 1'
#
loop_
_entity.id
_entity.type
_entity.pdbx_description
1 polymer ?
#
loop_
_entity_poly.entity_id
_entity_poly.type
_entity_poly.pdbx_seq_one_letter_code
_entity_poly.pdbx_strand_id
1 'polypeptide(L)'
;MQCPKCRGNMRTYDRNGVHIEQCENCRGIFLDYGELETLSRLETQWAQQSYGPPPAAPGWGAPHHGHHQRHRDRGWVGMLFSS
;
A
#
# COMPACT_ATOMS: atom_id res chain seq x y z
N MET A 1 -21.86 -24.56 14.68
CA MET A 1 -21.46 -25.41 13.53
C MET A 1 -20.40 -26.43 13.98
N GLN A 2 -20.19 -27.53 13.25
CA GLN A 2 -19.13 -28.51 13.59
C GLN A 2 -17.85 -28.20 12.79
N CYS A 3 -16.70 -28.30 13.45
CA CYS A 3 -15.42 -28.06 12.77
C CYS A 3 -15.18 -29.10 11.66
N PRO A 4 -14.92 -28.69 10.41
CA PRO A 4 -14.70 -29.64 9.31
C PRO A 4 -13.42 -30.48 9.49
N LYS A 5 -12.47 -30.01 10.30
CA LYS A 5 -11.19 -30.69 10.55
C LYS A 5 -11.28 -31.77 11.63
N CYS A 6 -12.01 -31.52 12.72
CA CYS A 6 -12.01 -32.40 13.90
C CYS A 6 -13.40 -32.71 14.47
N ARG A 7 -14.48 -32.20 13.85
CA ARG A 7 -15.88 -32.29 14.29
C ARG A 7 -16.18 -31.74 15.68
N GLY A 8 -15.23 -31.04 16.31
CA GLY A 8 -15.44 -30.36 17.59
C GLY A 8 -16.39 -29.17 17.49
N ASN A 9 -16.86 -28.72 18.65
CA ASN A 9 -17.69 -27.52 18.76
C ASN A 9 -16.93 -26.28 18.31
N MET A 10 -17.69 -25.36 17.72
CA MET A 10 -17.20 -24.07 17.28
C MET A 10 -17.88 -22.97 18.07
N ARG A 11 -17.11 -21.91 18.35
CA ARG A 11 -17.52 -20.72 19.06
C ARG A 11 -17.43 -19.52 18.14
N THR A 12 -18.52 -18.79 18.07
CA THR A 12 -18.63 -17.55 17.29
C THR A 12 -18.07 -16.37 18.07
N TYR A 13 -17.30 -15.53 17.38
CA TYR A 13 -16.85 -14.23 17.86
C TYR A 13 -17.19 -13.18 16.82
N ASP A 14 -17.83 -12.09 17.22
CA ASP A 14 -17.97 -10.91 16.37
C ASP A 14 -16.83 -9.93 16.68
N ARG A 15 -16.09 -9.51 15.64
CA ARG A 15 -15.03 -8.52 15.76
C ARG A 15 -15.06 -7.57 14.57
N ASN A 16 -15.31 -6.29 14.83
CA ASN A 16 -15.35 -5.25 13.80
C ASN A 16 -16.32 -5.58 12.65
N GLY A 17 -17.44 -6.26 12.97
CA GLY A 17 -18.43 -6.71 11.98
C GLY A 17 -18.05 -7.94 11.17
N VAL A 18 -16.99 -8.66 11.58
CA VAL A 18 -16.60 -9.96 11.02
C VAL A 18 -16.98 -11.05 12.02
N HIS A 19 -17.75 -12.05 11.58
CA HIS A 19 -18.00 -13.23 12.39
C HIS A 19 -16.83 -14.20 12.20
N ILE A 20 -16.33 -14.70 13.32
CA ILE A 20 -15.17 -15.59 13.37
C ILE A 20 -15.60 -16.83 14.12
N GLU A 21 -15.64 -17.96 13.43
CA GLU A 21 -15.99 -19.24 14.01
C GLU A 21 -14.70 -19.99 14.37
N GLN A 22 -14.37 -20.06 15.66
CA GLN A 22 -13.19 -20.75 16.16
C GLN A 22 -13.57 -22.10 16.78
N CYS A 23 -12.90 -23.17 16.36
CA CYS A 23 -13.05 -24.47 16.99
C CYS A 23 -12.34 -24.51 18.36
N GLU A 24 -13.05 -24.97 19.40
CA GLU A 24 -12.50 -25.06 20.75
C GLU A 24 -11.49 -26.19 20.93
N ASN A 25 -11.52 -27.21 20.05
CA ASN A 25 -10.62 -28.37 20.13
C ASN A 25 -9.30 -28.14 19.37
N CYS A 26 -9.38 -27.80 18.08
CA CYS A 26 -8.20 -27.71 17.21
C CYS A 26 -7.74 -26.27 16.94
N ARG A 27 -8.47 -25.26 17.46
CA ARG A 27 -8.23 -23.83 17.23
C ARG A 27 -8.31 -23.39 15.76
N GLY A 28 -8.89 -24.21 14.89
CA GLY A 28 -9.14 -23.85 13.49
C GLY A 28 -10.18 -22.73 13.39
N ILE A 29 -9.95 -21.80 12.46
CA ILE A 29 -10.86 -20.71 12.14
C ILE A 29 -11.63 -21.06 10.87
N PHE A 30 -12.93 -20.79 10.88
CA PHE A 30 -13.79 -20.85 9.70
C PHE A 30 -14.37 -19.46 9.47
N LEU A 31 -14.40 -19.04 8.22
CA LEU A 31 -14.87 -17.73 7.76
C LEU A 31 -15.79 -17.95 6.57
N ASP A 32 -16.89 -17.23 6.53
CA ASP A 32 -17.82 -17.28 5.41
C ASP A 32 -17.33 -16.46 4.21
N TYR A 33 -17.96 -16.69 3.06
CA TYR A 33 -17.68 -15.92 1.85
C TYR A 33 -18.00 -14.43 2.07
N GLY A 34 -17.00 -13.56 1.92
CA GLY A 34 -17.11 -12.12 2.17
C GLY A 34 -16.51 -11.66 3.51
N GLU A 35 -16.38 -12.55 4.49
CA GLU A 35 -15.73 -12.24 5.77
C GLU A 35 -14.22 -12.16 5.62
N LEU A 36 -13.65 -13.11 4.85
CA LEU A 36 -12.23 -13.10 4.48
C LEU A 36 -11.83 -11.81 3.75
N GLU A 37 -12.69 -11.36 2.84
CA GLU A 37 -12.50 -10.11 2.08
C GLU A 37 -12.49 -8.90 3.02
N THR A 38 -13.40 -8.87 3.99
CA THR A 38 -13.44 -7.82 5.02
C THR A 38 -12.17 -7.82 5.87
N LEU A 39 -11.68 -8.99 6.29
CA LEU A 39 -10.43 -9.11 7.03
C LEU A 39 -9.21 -8.64 6.22
N SER A 40 -9.13 -8.98 4.93
CA SER A 40 -8.04 -8.55 4.04
C SER A 40 -7.97 -7.03 3.89
N ARG A 41 -9.14 -6.38 3.76
CA ARG A 41 -9.21 -4.90 3.70
C ARG A 41 -8.78 -4.26 5.01
N LEU A 42 -9.20 -4.82 6.14
CA LEU A 42 -8.79 -4.33 7.47
C LEU A 42 -7.28 -4.48 7.67
N GLU A 43 -6.69 -5.61 7.26
CA GLU A 43 -5.25 -5.83 7.30
C GLU A 43 -4.49 -4.77 6.49
N THR A 44 -4.94 -4.49 5.27
CA THR A 44 -4.32 -3.48 4.40
C THR A 44 -4.36 -2.09 5.05
N GLN A 45 -5.50 -1.71 5.64
CA GLN A 45 -5.66 -0.43 6.34
C GLN A 45 -4.75 -0.34 7.57
N TRP A 46 -4.69 -1.38 8.39
CA TRP A 46 -3.80 -1.41 9.56
C TRP A 46 -2.33 -1.36 9.16
N ALA A 47 -1.93 -2.05 8.08
CA ALA A 47 -0.56 -2.00 7.59
C ALA A 47 -0.17 -0.58 7.15
N GLN A 48 -1.04 0.12 6.44
CA GLN A 48 -0.80 1.52 6.03
C GLN A 48 -0.72 2.48 7.22
N GLN A 49 -1.50 2.24 8.27
CA GLN A 49 -1.41 3.04 9.50
C GLN A 49 -0.15 2.72 10.32
N SER A 50 0.34 1.49 10.26
CA SER A 50 1.48 1.02 11.07
C SER A 50 2.83 1.38 10.46
N TYR A 51 2.91 1.48 9.13
CA TYR A 51 4.10 1.93 8.42
C TYR A 51 3.85 3.30 7.82
N GLY A 52 4.24 4.36 8.55
CA GLY A 52 4.30 5.71 7.99
C GLY A 52 5.18 5.75 6.72
N PRO A 53 5.01 6.76 5.85
CA PRO A 53 5.85 6.90 4.67
C PRO A 53 7.33 6.87 5.08
N PRO A 54 8.21 6.18 4.33
CA PRO A 54 9.63 6.21 4.63
C PRO A 54 10.09 7.68 4.70
N PRO A 55 10.98 8.04 5.65
CA PRO A 55 11.48 9.40 5.73
C PRO A 55 12.04 9.82 4.37
N ALA A 56 11.70 11.03 3.92
CA ALA A 56 12.20 11.57 2.67
C ALA A 56 13.73 11.45 2.65
N ALA A 57 14.26 10.77 1.64
CA ALA A 57 15.71 10.65 1.48
C ALA A 57 16.32 12.06 1.37
N PRO A 58 17.48 12.32 2.01
CA PRO A 58 18.10 13.64 1.95
C PRO A 58 18.51 13.96 0.50
N GLY A 59 18.07 15.13 0.02
CA GLY A 59 18.14 15.58 -1.38
C GLY A 59 19.53 15.98 -1.88
N TRP A 60 20.56 15.16 -1.65
CA TRP A 60 21.88 15.34 -2.21
C TRP A 60 21.90 14.91 -3.69
N GLY A 61 21.31 15.73 -4.58
CA GLY A 61 21.45 15.49 -6.03
C GLY A 61 20.31 15.93 -6.95
N ALA A 62 19.29 16.67 -6.49
CA ALA A 62 18.25 17.17 -7.39
C ALA A 62 18.80 18.34 -8.25
N PRO A 63 18.80 18.25 -9.60
CA PRO A 63 19.14 19.39 -10.46
C PRO A 63 18.04 20.43 -10.38
N HIS A 64 18.42 21.68 -10.10
CA HIS A 64 17.52 22.83 -10.16
C HIS A 64 17.28 23.20 -11.63
N HIS A 65 16.13 22.83 -12.19
CA HIS A 65 15.72 23.30 -13.51
C HIS A 65 15.30 24.78 -13.42
N GLY A 66 16.28 25.66 -13.57
CA GLY A 66 16.08 27.11 -13.65
C GLY A 66 15.34 27.52 -14.92
N HIS A 67 14.14 28.08 -14.74
CA HIS A 67 13.41 28.83 -15.75
C HIS A 67 14.14 30.13 -16.09
N HIS A 68 14.73 30.25 -17.28
CA HIS A 68 15.05 31.56 -17.87
C HIS A 68 14.58 31.65 -19.31
N GLN A 69 13.48 32.37 -19.47
CA GLN A 69 12.94 32.82 -20.73
C GLN A 69 13.76 34.00 -21.27
N ARG A 70 13.99 33.98 -22.60
CA ARG A 70 14.07 35.14 -23.53
C ARG A 70 15.22 36.15 -23.36
N HIS A 71 16.18 36.08 -24.29
CA HIS A 71 16.79 37.22 -25.01
C HIS A 71 17.19 36.68 -26.39
N ARG A 72 16.41 36.86 -27.46
CA ARG A 72 16.24 38.07 -28.30
C ARG A 72 17.58 38.58 -28.89
N ASP A 73 17.65 38.47 -30.22
CA ASP A 73 18.46 39.22 -31.19
C ASP A 73 19.94 38.85 -31.44
N ARG A 74 20.16 38.35 -32.68
CA ARG A 74 21.31 38.45 -33.61
C ARG A 74 21.60 37.05 -34.18
N GLY A 75 21.30 36.72 -35.43
CA GLY A 75 21.71 37.40 -36.65
C GLY A 75 22.41 36.35 -37.52
N TRP A 76 22.10 36.32 -38.81
CA TRP A 76 22.38 35.27 -39.81
C TRP A 76 23.88 35.09 -40.19
N VAL A 77 24.83 35.31 -39.25
CA VAL A 77 26.29 35.40 -39.50
C VAL A 77 27.13 34.38 -38.69
N GLY A 78 26.55 33.61 -37.77
CA GLY A 78 27.29 32.70 -36.88
C GLY A 78 27.61 31.29 -37.43
N MET A 79 27.55 31.10 -38.75
CA MET A 79 27.51 29.76 -39.37
C MET A 79 28.81 29.28 -40.03
N LEU A 80 30.02 29.85 -39.82
CA LEU A 80 31.15 29.47 -40.71
C LEU A 80 32.58 29.34 -40.15
N PHE A 81 32.95 29.76 -38.92
CA PHE A 81 34.38 29.67 -38.52
C PHE A 81 34.58 29.36 -37.03
N SER A 82 34.97 28.13 -36.72
CA SER A 82 35.79 27.79 -35.55
C SER A 82 36.68 26.60 -35.92
N SER A 83 37.74 26.91 -36.67
CA SER A 83 39.07 26.29 -36.65
C SER A 83 40.09 27.42 -36.65
#